data_AF-A0A962AEE6-F1
#
_entry.id   AF-A0A962AEE6-F1
#
_cell.length_a   1.000
_cell.length_b   1.000
_cell.length_c   1.000
_cell.angle_alpha   90.00
_cell.angle_beta   90.00
_cell.angle_gamma   90.00
#
_symmetry.space_group_name_H-M   'P 1'
#
loop_
_entity.id
_entity.type
_entity.pdbx_description
1 polymer ?
#
loop_
_entity_poly.entity_id
_entity_poly.type
_entity_poly.pdbx_seq_one_letter_code
_entity_poly.pdbx_strand_id
1 'polypeptide(L)'
;MILTSQQIRARNIVTGALDKGYRHTTYDATVGEILSKGQPFEGDKFRLPPRGMVWVVSRELFAIPTNVTGLATLRTSWTHDGVLTLNVGVVDPGWNGPLAAAIVNFSEQDFFVKKGDAFLRVAFHEHDATGANIQTRDRDDYIAYISGKSKQTSDTFLNLSSLASEIIDRVFTIPRWVTRFASGALIVSVFGVIVALIAIFVPIAVGIIFDFQSMKAEVRELRSASDKAQAQAAEASKSLEKVARDIEIQAGELRGLVSRQKASQPTNQSTLPTNQSTTQPGAQ
;
A
#
# COMPACT_ATOMS: atom_id res chain seq x y z
N MET A 1 41.48 8.81 47.42
CA MET A 1 42.52 8.61 46.37
C MET A 1 42.02 7.59 45.35
N ILE A 2 42.35 7.71 44.05
CA ILE A 2 41.96 6.67 43.06
C ILE A 2 42.99 5.53 43.08
N LEU A 3 42.52 4.28 43.09
CA LEU A 3 43.38 3.11 43.04
C LEU A 3 43.92 2.83 41.62
N THR A 4 45.17 2.41 41.52
CA THR A 4 45.77 1.90 40.29
C THR A 4 45.38 0.44 40.05
N SER A 5 45.53 -0.09 38.84
CA SER A 5 45.26 -1.51 38.58
C SER A 5 46.14 -2.47 39.37
N GLN A 6 47.38 -2.09 39.68
CA GLN A 6 48.24 -2.89 40.55
C GLN A 6 47.63 -3.00 41.96
N GLN A 7 47.11 -1.89 42.50
CA GLN A 7 46.43 -1.89 43.80
C GLN A 7 45.10 -2.65 43.75
N ILE A 8 44.32 -2.50 42.67
CA ILE A 8 43.07 -3.24 42.48
C ILE A 8 43.33 -4.75 42.46
N ARG A 9 44.39 -5.20 41.77
CA ARG A 9 44.82 -6.61 41.73
C ARG A 9 45.32 -7.09 43.09
N ALA A 10 46.25 -6.35 43.71
CA ALA A 10 46.84 -6.73 44.99
C ALA A 10 45.80 -6.90 46.11
N ARG A 11 44.72 -6.11 46.06
CA ARG A 11 43.61 -6.17 47.02
C ARG A 11 42.50 -7.16 46.65
N ASN A 12 42.61 -7.88 45.51
CA ASN A 12 41.61 -8.82 45.00
C ASN A 12 40.18 -8.23 44.95
N ILE A 13 40.04 -6.96 44.56
CA ILE A 13 38.73 -6.29 44.53
C ILE A 13 37.79 -6.90 43.48
N VAL A 14 38.35 -7.50 42.43
CA VAL A 14 37.58 -8.09 41.33
C VAL A 14 37.95 -9.57 41.17
N THR A 15 36.99 -10.45 41.37
CA THR A 15 37.11 -11.90 41.21
C THR A 15 36.57 -12.32 39.83
N GLY A 16 37.26 -13.27 39.18
CA GLY A 16 36.96 -13.63 37.78
C GLY A 16 37.37 -12.56 36.78
N ALA A 17 38.30 -11.68 37.18
CA ALA A 17 38.79 -10.59 36.35
C ALA A 17 39.50 -11.10 35.09
N LEU A 18 39.31 -10.42 33.97
CA LEU A 18 40.12 -10.63 32.78
C LEU A 18 41.26 -9.63 32.73
N ASP A 19 42.42 -10.08 32.25
CA ASP A 19 43.57 -9.19 32.07
C ASP A 19 43.27 -8.00 31.16
N LYS A 20 42.50 -8.22 30.09
CA LYS A 20 42.06 -7.15 29.17
C LYS A 20 41.11 -6.12 29.82
N GLY A 21 40.52 -6.46 30.97
CA GLY A 21 39.61 -5.59 31.73
C GLY A 21 40.37 -4.54 32.55
N TYR A 22 41.62 -4.81 32.96
CA TYR A 22 42.40 -3.84 33.70
C TYR A 22 42.84 -2.67 32.81
N ARG A 23 42.65 -1.45 33.32
CA ARG A 23 43.21 -0.21 32.79
C ARG A 23 44.24 0.35 33.76
N HIS A 24 44.72 1.57 33.57
CA HIS A 24 45.69 2.16 34.50
C HIS A 24 45.09 2.40 35.89
N THR A 25 43.83 2.86 35.97
CA THR A 25 43.16 3.27 37.23
C THR A 25 41.72 2.79 37.35
N THR A 26 41.27 1.97 36.40
CA THR A 26 39.89 1.46 36.35
C THR A 26 39.88 -0.02 35.98
N TYR A 27 38.74 -0.66 36.17
CA TYR A 27 38.46 -1.99 35.64
C TYR A 27 37.22 -1.95 34.75
N ASP A 28 37.33 -2.52 33.54
CA ASP A 28 36.23 -2.65 32.59
C ASP A 28 35.48 -3.98 32.87
N ALA A 29 34.31 -3.90 33.49
CA ALA A 29 33.43 -5.04 33.75
C ALA A 29 32.77 -5.51 32.45
N THR A 30 32.57 -6.82 32.33
CA THR A 30 32.06 -7.43 31.11
C THR A 30 30.67 -8.01 31.29
N VAL A 31 29.91 -8.06 30.20
CA VAL A 31 28.59 -8.67 30.14
C VAL A 31 28.70 -10.16 30.52
N GLY A 32 28.07 -10.55 31.62
CA GLY A 32 27.91 -11.95 32.01
C GLY A 32 26.56 -12.47 31.58
N GLU A 33 25.49 -11.93 32.18
CA GLU A 33 24.12 -12.28 31.84
C GLU A 33 23.36 -11.10 31.25
N ILE A 34 22.45 -11.42 30.34
CA ILE A 34 21.52 -10.47 29.72
C ILE A 34 20.13 -10.94 30.11
N LEU A 35 19.35 -10.07 30.77
CA LEU A 35 18.04 -10.38 31.31
C LEU A 35 17.00 -9.53 30.61
N SER A 36 16.06 -10.19 29.93
CA SER A 36 14.98 -9.56 29.18
C SER A 36 13.65 -10.14 29.65
N LYS A 37 12.69 -9.26 29.97
CA LYS A 37 11.35 -9.67 30.47
C LYS A 37 11.41 -10.62 31.67
N GLY A 38 12.44 -10.44 32.50
CA GLY A 38 12.69 -11.27 33.67
C GLY A 38 13.07 -12.72 33.40
N GLN A 39 13.60 -12.99 32.21
CA GLN A 39 14.21 -14.26 31.87
C GLN A 39 15.66 -14.04 31.40
N PRO A 40 16.60 -14.93 31.74
CA PRO A 40 17.92 -14.95 31.15
C PRO A 40 17.84 -15.21 29.64
N PHE A 41 18.64 -14.46 28.89
CA PHE A 41 18.84 -14.70 27.47
C PHE A 41 19.90 -15.78 27.26
N GLU A 42 19.53 -16.85 26.57
CA GLU A 42 20.37 -18.04 26.36
C GLU A 42 21.45 -17.84 25.28
N GLY A 43 21.31 -16.84 24.41
CA GLY A 43 22.28 -16.58 23.34
C GLY A 43 23.48 -15.71 23.75
N ASP A 44 24.48 -15.67 22.88
CA ASP A 44 25.69 -14.85 23.09
C ASP A 44 25.51 -13.38 22.70
N LYS A 45 24.59 -13.09 21.77
CA LYS A 45 24.40 -11.76 21.19
C LYS A 45 22.92 -11.39 21.22
N PHE A 46 22.58 -10.42 22.05
CA PHE A 46 21.24 -9.89 22.19
C PHE A 46 21.06 -8.65 21.32
N ARG A 47 19.97 -8.61 20.54
CA ARG A 47 19.57 -7.43 19.78
C ARG A 47 18.74 -6.50 20.66
N LEU A 48 19.26 -5.31 20.95
CA LEU A 48 18.58 -4.24 21.66
C LEU A 48 18.03 -3.24 20.62
N PRO A 49 16.73 -3.30 20.29
CA PRO A 49 16.15 -2.41 19.29
C PRO A 49 16.17 -0.95 19.76
N PRO A 50 15.98 0.02 18.84
CA PRO A 50 15.76 1.42 19.21
C PRO A 50 14.71 1.55 20.31
N ARG A 51 15.03 2.34 21.35
CA ARG A 51 14.23 2.57 22.57
C ARG A 51 14.02 1.34 23.45
N GLY A 52 14.58 0.19 23.07
CA GLY A 52 14.53 -1.04 23.84
C GLY A 52 15.32 -0.93 25.13
N MET A 53 14.89 -1.69 26.14
CA MET A 53 15.56 -1.80 27.43
C MET A 53 15.89 -3.25 27.77
N VAL A 54 17.05 -3.46 28.38
CA VAL A 54 17.48 -4.78 28.86
C VAL A 54 18.32 -4.64 30.12
N TRP A 55 18.26 -5.62 31.02
CA TRP A 55 19.15 -5.66 32.18
C TRP A 55 20.40 -6.47 31.85
N VAL A 56 21.56 -5.99 32.29
CA VAL A 56 22.84 -6.65 32.09
C VAL A 56 23.52 -6.83 33.43
N VAL A 57 23.97 -8.04 33.73
CA VAL A 57 24.71 -8.40 34.95
C VAL A 57 26.15 -8.72 34.57
N SER A 58 27.11 -8.20 35.34
CA SER A 58 28.52 -8.44 35.10
C SER A 58 28.89 -9.91 35.23
N ARG A 59 29.90 -10.34 34.47
CA ARG A 59 30.51 -11.66 34.68
C ARG A 59 31.33 -11.67 35.96
N GLU A 60 32.05 -10.59 36.22
CA GLU A 60 32.90 -10.45 37.39
C GLU A 60 32.11 -10.26 38.68
N LEU A 61 32.72 -10.66 39.79
CA LEU A 61 32.25 -10.38 41.15
C LEU A 61 33.15 -9.31 41.77
N PHE A 62 32.54 -8.33 42.42
CA PHE A 62 33.23 -7.20 43.02
C PHE A 62 33.16 -7.33 44.54
N ALA A 63 34.30 -7.56 45.18
CA ALA A 63 34.49 -7.57 46.62
C ALA A 63 35.09 -6.22 47.04
N ILE A 64 34.23 -5.22 47.21
CA ILE A 64 34.60 -3.85 47.54
C ILE A 64 34.96 -3.76 49.04
N PRO A 65 36.21 -3.40 49.39
CA PRO A 65 36.61 -3.21 50.79
C PRO A 65 35.81 -2.08 51.49
N THR A 66 35.77 -2.09 52.82
CA THR A 66 35.06 -1.07 53.63
C THR A 66 35.71 0.32 53.61
N ASN A 67 36.91 0.43 53.04
CA ASN A 67 37.68 1.66 52.87
C ASN A 67 37.80 2.06 51.38
N VAL A 68 36.95 1.49 50.52
CA VAL A 68 36.92 1.78 49.09
C VAL A 68 35.47 1.95 48.64
N THR A 69 35.24 2.96 47.80
CA THR A 69 33.97 3.16 47.09
C THR A 69 34.20 2.94 45.59
N GLY A 70 33.33 2.18 44.94
CA GLY A 70 33.34 2.07 43.47
C GLY A 70 32.51 3.17 42.82
N LEU A 71 32.96 3.67 41.67
CA LEU A 71 32.16 4.50 40.77
C LEU A 71 32.06 3.78 39.44
N ALA A 72 30.90 3.20 39.17
CA ALA A 72 30.60 2.52 37.92
C ALA A 72 29.95 3.49 36.93
N THR A 73 30.48 3.55 35.71
CA THR A 73 29.91 4.31 34.60
C THR A 73 29.77 3.41 33.38
N LEU A 74 28.84 3.70 32.48
CA LEU A 74 28.82 3.05 31.18
C LEU A 74 30.11 3.36 30.41
N ARG A 75 30.58 2.40 29.61
CA ARG A 75 31.73 2.60 28.74
C ARG A 75 31.40 3.68 27.71
N THR A 76 32.31 4.64 27.53
CA THR A 76 32.11 5.80 26.65
C THR A 76 31.81 5.43 25.19
N SER A 77 32.33 4.31 24.69
CA SER A 77 31.97 3.86 23.35
C SER A 77 30.48 3.54 23.23
N TRP A 78 29.88 2.89 24.22
CA TRP A 78 28.45 2.60 24.20
C TRP A 78 27.61 3.89 24.32
N THR A 79 28.08 4.89 25.08
CA THR A 79 27.40 6.20 25.10
C THR A 79 27.44 6.91 23.74
N HIS A 80 28.53 6.78 22.98
CA HIS A 80 28.60 7.31 21.61
C HIS A 80 27.69 6.55 20.65
N ASP A 81 27.46 5.26 20.88
CA ASP A 81 26.50 4.43 20.13
C ASP A 81 25.03 4.71 20.53
N GLY A 82 24.78 5.76 21.34
CA GLY A 82 23.45 6.15 21.78
C GLY A 82 22.87 5.26 22.87
N VAL A 83 23.70 4.53 23.62
CA VAL A 83 23.27 3.67 24.71
C VAL A 83 23.47 4.35 26.06
N LEU A 84 22.51 4.18 26.98
CA LEU A 84 22.55 4.74 28.33
C LEU A 84 22.24 3.67 29.37
N THR A 85 22.81 3.81 30.56
CA THR A 85 22.54 3.00 31.74
C THR A 85 21.72 3.78 32.77
N LEU A 86 20.67 3.20 33.35
CA LEU A 86 19.76 3.93 34.26
C LEU A 86 20.13 3.86 35.75
N ASN A 87 20.89 2.86 36.19
CA ASN A 87 21.15 2.59 37.61
C ASN A 87 22.64 2.35 37.92
N VAL A 88 23.53 2.94 37.14
CA VAL A 88 24.97 2.96 37.44
C VAL A 88 25.32 4.20 38.24
N GLY A 89 26.33 4.09 39.09
CA GLY A 89 26.78 5.16 39.95
C GLY A 89 27.70 4.62 41.03
N VAL A 90 27.41 5.00 42.28
CA VAL A 90 28.23 4.62 43.43
C VAL A 90 27.98 3.15 43.81
N VAL A 91 29.06 2.41 44.00
CA VAL A 91 29.07 1.07 44.59
C VAL A 91 29.61 1.20 46.01
N ASP A 92 28.77 0.90 46.98
CA ASP A 92 29.07 1.16 48.39
C ASP A 92 30.22 0.29 48.92
N PRO A 93 30.99 0.80 49.90
CA PRO A 93 31.96 0.01 50.63
C PRO A 93 31.32 -1.22 51.27
N GLY A 94 32.01 -2.36 51.22
CA GLY A 94 31.50 -3.64 51.74
C GLY A 94 30.61 -4.43 50.76
N TRP A 95 30.31 -3.90 49.57
CA TRP A 95 29.63 -4.67 48.54
C TRP A 95 30.43 -5.92 48.13
N ASN A 96 29.80 -7.09 48.10
CA ASN A 96 30.43 -8.33 47.63
C ASN A 96 29.47 -9.08 46.69
N GLY A 97 29.59 -8.84 45.38
CA GLY A 97 28.73 -9.46 44.37
C GLY A 97 28.90 -8.87 42.97
N PRO A 98 28.14 -9.35 41.97
CA PRO A 98 28.18 -8.79 40.62
C PRO A 98 27.53 -7.40 40.57
N LEU A 99 27.79 -6.65 39.50
CA LEU A 99 27.14 -5.37 39.22
C LEU A 99 26.09 -5.56 38.12
N ALA A 100 24.93 -4.91 38.25
CA ALA A 100 23.91 -4.92 37.22
C ALA A 100 23.48 -3.53 36.80
N ALA A 101 23.23 -3.36 35.50
CA ALA A 101 22.68 -2.14 34.95
C ALA A 101 21.53 -2.41 33.98
N ALA A 102 20.45 -1.65 34.09
CA ALA A 102 19.45 -1.50 33.04
C ALA A 102 20.03 -0.58 31.96
N ILE A 103 20.00 -1.06 30.73
CA ILE A 103 20.57 -0.41 29.55
C ILE A 103 19.45 -0.09 28.57
N VAL A 104 19.46 1.13 28.05
CA VAL A 104 18.49 1.66 27.08
C VAL A 104 19.23 2.07 25.82
N ASN A 105 18.71 1.66 24.66
CA ASN A 105 19.18 2.14 23.37
C ASN A 105 18.38 3.39 22.96
N PHE A 106 18.99 4.57 22.99
CA PHE A 106 18.38 5.82 22.50
C PHE A 106 18.70 6.11 21.03
N SER A 107 19.56 5.31 20.39
CA SER A 107 19.85 5.46 18.96
C SER A 107 18.67 5.00 18.10
N GLU A 108 18.70 5.39 16.82
CA GLU A 108 17.74 4.93 15.80
C GLU A 108 18.13 3.57 15.19
N GLN A 109 19.29 3.02 15.56
CA GLN A 109 19.81 1.76 15.04
C GLN A 109 19.72 0.65 16.09
N ASP A 110 19.74 -0.61 15.65
CA ASP A 110 19.89 -1.72 16.58
C ASP A 110 21.26 -1.68 17.26
N PHE A 111 21.27 -1.82 18.58
CA PHE A 111 22.49 -2.05 19.35
C PHE A 111 22.60 -3.52 19.70
N PHE A 112 23.81 -4.08 19.66
CA PHE A 112 24.01 -5.50 19.98
C PHE A 112 24.81 -5.66 21.26
N VAL A 113 24.17 -6.18 22.30
CA VAL A 113 24.80 -6.52 23.56
C VAL A 113 25.35 -7.94 23.45
N LYS A 114 26.67 -8.11 23.55
CA LYS A 114 27.30 -9.43 23.47
C LYS A 114 27.87 -9.84 24.83
N LYS A 115 27.67 -11.11 25.23
CA LYS A 115 28.33 -11.69 26.40
C LYS A 115 29.86 -11.57 26.24
N GLY A 116 30.53 -11.16 27.31
CA GLY A 116 31.98 -10.94 27.36
C GLY A 116 32.47 -9.56 26.88
N ASP A 117 31.60 -8.71 26.33
CA ASP A 117 31.96 -7.34 25.98
C ASP A 117 32.04 -6.46 27.23
N ALA A 118 32.95 -5.49 27.23
CA ALA A 118 33.06 -4.52 28.30
C ALA A 118 31.92 -3.49 28.23
N PHE A 119 31.13 -3.38 29.30
CA PHE A 119 29.97 -2.47 29.37
C PHE A 119 30.06 -1.44 30.48
N LEU A 120 30.60 -1.79 31.66
CA LEU A 120 30.86 -0.82 32.73
C LEU A 120 32.35 -0.57 32.89
N ARG A 121 32.69 0.66 33.24
CA ARG A 121 34.00 1.06 33.73
C ARG A 121 33.86 1.42 35.19
N VAL A 122 34.66 0.80 36.05
CA VAL A 122 34.63 1.03 37.49
C VAL A 122 35.94 1.68 37.93
N ALA A 123 35.84 2.87 38.51
CA ALA A 123 36.93 3.54 39.22
C ALA A 123 36.79 3.29 40.72
N PHE A 124 37.89 3.03 41.42
CA PHE A 124 37.86 2.71 42.85
C PHE A 124 38.50 3.84 43.64
N HIS A 125 37.77 4.39 44.59
CA HIS A 125 38.16 5.52 45.41
C HIS A 125 38.43 5.03 46.83
N GLU A 126 39.69 5.06 47.24
CA GLU A 126 40.10 4.81 48.60
C GLU A 126 39.80 6.00 49.50
N HIS A 127 39.30 5.70 50.69
CA HIS A 127 38.95 6.62 51.77
C HIS A 127 39.15 5.92 53.12
N ASP A 128 38.92 6.62 54.23
CA ASP A 128 38.98 6.01 55.57
C ASP A 128 37.86 4.97 55.74
N ALA A 129 38.10 3.95 56.57
CA ALA A 129 37.12 2.90 56.79
C ALA A 129 35.80 3.47 57.35
N THR A 130 34.68 3.13 56.71
CA THR A 130 33.36 3.70 57.05
C THR A 130 32.59 2.87 58.09
N GLY A 131 33.14 1.73 58.52
CA GLY A 131 32.41 0.75 59.35
C GLY A 131 31.26 0.05 58.62
N ALA A 132 31.22 0.12 57.28
CA ALA A 132 30.19 -0.54 56.49
C ALA A 132 30.17 -2.07 56.70
N ASN A 133 28.96 -2.64 56.76
CA ASN A 133 28.77 -4.08 56.83
C ASN A 133 28.99 -4.71 55.45
N ILE A 134 29.59 -5.91 55.43
CA ILE A 134 29.78 -6.66 54.20
C ILE A 134 28.40 -7.13 53.69
N GLN A 135 28.05 -6.72 52.47
CA GLN A 135 26.83 -7.07 51.77
C GLN A 135 27.16 -8.12 50.70
N THR A 136 27.13 -9.40 51.07
CA THR A 136 27.36 -10.49 50.12
C THR A 136 26.09 -10.82 49.34
N ARG A 137 26.22 -10.88 48.03
CA ARG A 137 25.18 -11.33 47.10
C ARG A 137 25.72 -12.48 46.28
N ASP A 138 25.16 -13.67 46.50
CA ASP A 138 25.40 -14.80 45.62
C ASP A 138 24.96 -14.45 44.19
N ARG A 139 25.67 -15.01 43.20
CA ARG A 139 25.45 -14.69 41.79
C ARG A 139 24.05 -15.10 41.34
N ASP A 140 23.62 -16.31 41.67
CA ASP A 140 22.37 -16.87 41.16
C ASP A 140 21.18 -16.19 41.84
N ASP A 141 21.28 -15.96 43.15
CA ASP A 141 20.31 -15.17 43.91
C ASP A 141 20.20 -13.74 43.37
N TYR A 142 21.33 -13.12 43.02
CA TYR A 142 21.33 -11.77 42.46
C TYR A 142 20.74 -11.74 41.06
N ILE A 143 21.03 -12.72 40.21
CA ILE A 143 20.40 -12.85 38.89
C ILE A 143 18.89 -13.02 39.03
N ALA A 144 18.41 -13.83 39.97
CA ALA A 144 16.98 -13.99 40.25
C ALA A 144 16.35 -12.67 40.73
N TYR A 145 17.03 -11.93 41.61
CA TYR A 145 16.61 -10.61 42.07
C TYR A 145 16.50 -9.59 40.92
N ILE A 146 17.52 -9.51 40.06
CA ILE A 146 17.52 -8.59 38.90
C ILE A 146 16.50 -9.05 37.86
N SER A 147 16.29 -10.35 37.67
CA SER A 147 15.24 -10.89 36.81
C SER A 147 13.86 -10.43 37.30
N GLY A 148 13.62 -10.44 38.61
CA GLY A 148 12.42 -9.87 39.21
C GLY A 148 12.22 -8.39 38.85
N LYS A 149 13.27 -7.57 38.93
CA LYS A 149 13.23 -6.15 38.50
C LYS A 149 12.98 -5.99 37.00
N SER A 150 13.59 -6.85 36.19
CA SER A 150 13.39 -6.85 34.74
C SER A 150 11.94 -7.13 34.35
N LYS A 151 11.17 -7.91 35.13
CA LYS A 151 9.72 -8.09 34.90
C LYS A 151 8.90 -6.82 35.13
N GLN A 152 9.32 -5.99 36.08
CA GLN A 152 8.63 -4.76 36.46
C GLN A 152 8.99 -3.58 35.54
N THR A 153 10.06 -3.73 34.75
CA THR A 153 10.54 -2.69 33.84
C THR A 153 9.88 -2.87 32.48
N SER A 154 9.42 -1.78 31.84
CA SER A 154 8.84 -1.84 30.50
C SER A 154 9.89 -2.19 29.43
N ASP A 155 9.45 -2.87 28.37
CA ASP A 155 10.30 -3.25 27.23
C ASP A 155 10.93 -2.04 26.51
N THR A 156 10.25 -0.90 26.56
CA THR A 156 10.71 0.38 26.01
C THR A 156 10.84 1.42 27.11
N PHE A 157 11.77 2.36 26.96
CA PHE A 157 11.89 3.50 27.86
C PHE A 157 10.58 4.31 27.88
N LEU A 158 10.02 4.55 29.07
CA LEU A 158 8.75 5.25 29.31
C LEU A 158 7.50 4.61 28.68
N ASN A 159 7.56 3.36 28.22
CA ASN A 159 6.45 2.72 27.52
C ASN A 159 5.92 3.61 26.36
N LEU A 160 6.84 4.21 25.60
CA LEU A 160 6.53 5.24 24.59
C LEU A 160 5.49 4.77 23.57
N SER A 161 5.41 3.46 23.30
CA SER A 161 4.40 2.86 22.42
C SER A 161 2.98 3.02 22.96
N SER A 162 2.77 2.81 24.27
CA SER A 162 1.45 3.01 24.87
C SER A 162 1.11 4.50 24.98
N LEU A 163 2.13 5.33 25.24
CA LEU A 163 1.97 6.79 25.29
C LEU A 163 1.59 7.35 23.91
N ALA A 164 2.22 6.85 22.84
CA ALA A 164 1.92 7.25 21.47
C ALA A 164 0.50 6.83 21.05
N SER A 165 0.06 5.62 21.36
CA SER A 165 -1.32 5.20 21.08
C SER A 165 -2.34 6.01 21.87
N GLU A 166 -2.08 6.30 23.15
CA GLU A 166 -2.95 7.14 23.97
C GLU A 166 -3.05 8.57 23.42
N ILE A 167 -1.93 9.15 22.93
CA ILE A 167 -1.92 10.46 22.28
C ILE A 167 -2.67 10.42 20.94
N ILE A 168 -2.48 9.39 20.12
CA ILE A 168 -3.18 9.24 18.84
C ILE A 168 -4.69 9.13 19.08
N ASP A 169 -5.13 8.32 20.04
CA ASP A 169 -6.55 8.17 20.36
C ASP A 169 -7.14 9.48 20.92
N ARG A 170 -6.36 10.25 21.67
CA ARG A 170 -6.82 11.53 22.24
C ARG A 170 -6.87 12.66 21.20
N VAL A 171 -5.96 12.66 20.22
CA VAL A 171 -5.89 13.70 19.17
C VAL A 171 -6.76 13.37 17.94
N PHE A 172 -6.94 12.08 17.61
CA PHE A 172 -7.75 11.62 16.47
C PHE A 172 -9.12 11.07 16.87
N THR A 173 -9.74 11.59 17.94
CA THR A 173 -11.20 11.53 18.05
C THR A 173 -11.81 12.51 17.04
N ILE A 174 -11.70 12.19 15.74
CA ILE A 174 -12.50 12.82 14.69
C ILE A 174 -13.95 12.61 15.13
N PRO A 175 -14.66 13.66 15.56
CA PRO A 175 -15.93 13.43 16.22
C PRO A 175 -16.91 12.93 15.15
N ARG A 176 -17.72 11.92 15.51
CA ARG A 176 -18.60 11.17 14.58
C ARG A 176 -19.53 12.05 13.73
N TRP A 177 -19.73 13.32 14.10
CA TRP A 177 -20.43 14.30 13.27
C TRP A 177 -19.70 14.57 11.94
N VAL A 178 -18.37 14.70 11.92
CA VAL A 178 -17.58 14.99 10.69
C VAL A 178 -17.71 13.88 9.66
N THR A 179 -17.69 12.61 10.09
CA THR A 179 -17.86 11.47 9.17
C THR A 179 -19.28 11.38 8.62
N ARG A 180 -20.30 11.82 9.37
CA ARG A 180 -21.69 11.93 8.88
C ARG A 180 -21.89 13.06 7.87
N PHE A 181 -21.20 14.20 8.03
CA PHE A 181 -21.23 15.27 7.02
C PHE A 181 -20.49 14.88 5.74
N ALA A 182 -19.36 14.18 5.84
CA ALA A 182 -18.60 13.72 4.67
C ALA A 182 -19.38 12.71 3.80
N SER A 183 -20.12 11.80 4.44
CA SER A 183 -20.93 10.80 3.71
C SER A 183 -22.24 11.39 3.16
N GLY A 184 -22.85 12.38 3.84
CA GLY A 184 -24.00 13.11 3.31
C GLY A 184 -23.66 13.99 2.10
N ALA A 185 -22.52 14.70 2.15
CA ALA A 185 -22.08 15.58 1.06
C ALA A 185 -21.83 14.81 -0.25
N LEU A 186 -21.23 13.62 -0.17
CA LEU A 186 -20.93 12.81 -1.35
C LEU A 186 -22.20 12.31 -2.05
N ILE A 187 -23.21 11.90 -1.27
CA ILE A 187 -24.51 11.46 -1.80
C ILE A 187 -25.23 12.64 -2.48
N VAL A 188 -25.24 13.82 -1.86
CA VAL A 188 -25.87 15.02 -2.44
C VAL A 188 -25.19 15.43 -3.75
N SER A 189 -23.86 15.36 -3.83
CA SER A 189 -23.13 15.68 -5.07
C SER A 189 -23.41 14.69 -6.20
N VAL A 190 -23.46 13.39 -5.92
CA VAL A 190 -23.78 12.37 -6.95
C VAL A 190 -25.22 12.53 -7.44
N PHE A 191 -26.16 12.77 -6.53
CA PHE A 191 -27.55 12.97 -6.89
C PHE A 191 -27.75 14.24 -7.74
N GLY A 192 -27.04 15.33 -7.42
CA GLY A 192 -27.05 16.56 -8.21
C GLY A 192 -26.55 16.36 -9.65
N VAL A 193 -25.46 15.59 -9.83
CA VAL A 193 -24.94 15.27 -11.18
C VAL A 193 -25.94 14.42 -11.97
N ILE A 194 -26.58 13.44 -11.35
CA ILE A 194 -27.57 12.59 -12.02
C ILE A 194 -28.78 13.42 -12.46
N VAL A 195 -29.30 14.31 -11.60
CA VAL A 195 -30.42 15.21 -11.95
C VAL A 195 -30.05 16.13 -13.10
N ALA A 196 -28.82 16.68 -13.11
CA ALA A 196 -28.35 17.54 -14.20
C ALA A 196 -28.25 16.79 -15.54
N LEU A 197 -27.77 15.53 -15.53
CA LEU A 197 -27.71 14.69 -16.73
C LEU A 197 -29.13 14.38 -17.24
N ILE A 198 -30.06 14.02 -16.36
CA ILE A 198 -31.46 13.75 -16.75
C ILE A 198 -32.09 15.00 -17.40
N ALA A 199 -31.86 16.19 -16.84
CA ALA A 199 -32.39 17.44 -17.39
C ALA A 199 -31.89 17.75 -18.81
N ILE A 200 -30.67 17.34 -19.16
CA ILE A 200 -30.09 17.53 -20.50
C ILE A 200 -30.63 16.51 -21.50
N PHE A 201 -30.73 15.23 -21.12
CA PHE A 201 -31.01 14.15 -22.06
C PHE A 201 -32.51 13.87 -22.28
N VAL A 202 -33.38 14.20 -21.33
CA VAL A 202 -34.84 13.98 -21.47
C VAL A 202 -35.43 14.76 -22.65
N PRO A 203 -35.16 16.07 -22.85
CA PRO A 203 -35.69 16.80 -24.00
C PRO A 203 -35.27 16.21 -25.35
N ILE A 204 -34.02 15.74 -25.43
CA ILE A 204 -33.45 15.13 -26.65
C ILE A 204 -34.16 13.80 -26.97
N ALA A 205 -34.36 12.95 -25.95
CA ALA A 205 -35.03 11.66 -26.12
C ALA A 205 -36.50 11.84 -26.53
N VAL A 206 -37.21 12.82 -25.95
CA VAL A 206 -38.60 13.14 -26.32
C VAL A 206 -38.68 13.63 -27.77
N GLY A 207 -37.74 14.48 -28.21
CA GLY A 207 -37.68 14.96 -29.60
C GLY A 207 -37.54 13.81 -30.61
N ILE A 208 -36.59 12.89 -30.38
CA ILE A 208 -36.34 11.75 -31.28
C ILE A 208 -37.57 10.83 -31.40
N ILE A 209 -38.30 10.60 -30.30
CA ILE A 209 -39.50 9.75 -30.34
C ILE A 209 -40.62 10.39 -31.16
N PHE A 210 -40.82 11.70 -31.02
CA PHE A 210 -41.81 12.45 -31.80
C PHE A 210 -41.47 12.45 -33.30
N ASP A 211 -40.20 12.69 -33.65
CA ASP A 211 -39.74 12.68 -35.05
C ASP A 211 -39.85 11.29 -35.69
N PHE A 212 -39.64 10.21 -34.91
CA PHE A 212 -39.80 8.86 -35.42
C PHE A 212 -41.26 8.49 -35.71
N GLN A 213 -42.21 9.08 -34.96
CA GLN A 213 -43.64 8.89 -35.22
C GLN A 213 -44.10 9.64 -36.46
N SER A 214 -43.64 10.89 -36.66
CA SER A 214 -43.97 11.67 -37.85
C SER A 214 -43.37 11.05 -39.12
N MET A 215 -42.11 10.60 -39.08
CA MET A 215 -41.48 9.87 -40.20
C MET A 215 -42.24 8.60 -40.58
N LYS A 216 -42.76 7.84 -39.60
CA LYS A 216 -43.55 6.63 -39.91
C LYS A 216 -44.87 6.97 -40.61
N ALA A 217 -45.49 8.10 -40.28
CA ALA A 217 -46.71 8.55 -40.95
C ALA A 217 -46.42 8.94 -42.42
N GLU A 218 -45.35 9.71 -42.64
CA GLU A 218 -44.95 10.17 -43.98
C GLU A 218 -44.52 9.01 -44.90
N VAL A 219 -43.76 8.04 -44.38
CA VAL A 219 -43.37 6.83 -45.13
C VAL A 219 -44.58 5.98 -45.53
N ARG A 220 -45.64 5.96 -44.71
CA ARG A 220 -46.88 5.22 -45.01
C ARG A 220 -47.68 5.90 -46.11
N GLU A 221 -47.70 7.23 -46.13
CA GLU A 221 -48.34 8.03 -47.16
C GLU A 221 -47.62 7.87 -48.51
N LEU A 222 -46.28 7.97 -48.53
CA LEU A 222 -45.45 7.75 -49.72
C LEU A 222 -45.62 6.35 -50.33
N ARG A 223 -45.68 5.30 -49.50
CA ARG A 223 -45.96 3.94 -49.97
C ARG A 223 -47.34 3.85 -50.63
N SER A 224 -48.36 4.46 -50.02
CA SER A 224 -49.71 4.46 -50.58
C SER A 224 -49.80 5.23 -51.92
N ALA A 225 -48.99 6.27 -52.09
CA ALA A 225 -48.88 7.01 -53.35
C ALA A 225 -48.17 6.18 -54.44
N SER A 226 -47.09 5.47 -54.08
CA SER A 226 -46.38 4.55 -54.99
C SER A 226 -47.25 3.39 -55.45
N ASP A 227 -48.03 2.78 -54.54
CA ASP A 227 -48.92 1.66 -54.86
C ASP A 227 -50.05 2.10 -55.81
N LYS A 228 -50.61 3.30 -55.60
CA LYS A 228 -51.60 3.89 -56.52
C LYS A 228 -51.01 4.19 -57.90
N ALA A 229 -49.79 4.72 -57.96
CA ALA A 229 -49.11 4.99 -59.22
C ALA A 229 -48.79 3.70 -59.99
N GLN A 230 -48.38 2.63 -59.29
CA GLN A 230 -48.17 1.32 -59.90
C GLN A 230 -49.49 0.68 -60.39
N ALA A 231 -50.58 0.82 -59.64
CA ALA A 231 -51.90 0.35 -60.06
C ALA A 231 -52.39 1.08 -61.32
N GLN A 232 -52.21 2.40 -61.38
CA GLN A 232 -52.53 3.21 -62.56
C GLN A 232 -51.67 2.83 -63.77
N ALA A 233 -50.37 2.57 -63.58
CA ALA A 233 -49.49 2.10 -64.65
C ALA A 233 -49.89 0.70 -65.16
N ALA A 234 -50.31 -0.19 -64.28
CA ALA A 234 -50.78 -1.53 -64.63
C ALA A 234 -52.15 -1.52 -65.33
N GLU A 235 -53.02 -0.56 -65.01
CA GLU A 235 -54.29 -0.37 -65.69
C GLU A 235 -54.10 0.26 -67.08
N ALA A 236 -53.20 1.24 -67.20
CA ALA A 236 -52.81 1.83 -68.46
C ALA A 236 -52.20 0.79 -69.42
N SER A 237 -51.33 -0.10 -68.93
CA SER A 237 -50.74 -1.17 -69.77
C SER A 237 -51.78 -2.18 -70.25
N LYS A 238 -52.74 -2.57 -69.40
CA LYS A 238 -53.88 -3.42 -69.81
C LYS A 238 -54.76 -2.74 -70.85
N SER A 239 -55.00 -1.43 -70.72
CA SER A 239 -55.77 -0.67 -71.72
C SER A 239 -55.07 -0.63 -73.07
N LEU A 240 -53.74 -0.44 -73.08
CA LEU A 240 -52.90 -0.49 -74.29
C LEU A 240 -52.89 -1.89 -74.92
N GLU A 241 -52.82 -2.95 -74.13
CA GLU A 241 -52.87 -4.33 -74.61
C GLU A 241 -54.24 -4.67 -75.24
N LYS A 242 -55.33 -4.11 -74.72
CA LYS A 242 -56.66 -4.25 -75.30
C LYS A 242 -56.77 -3.52 -76.64
N VAL A 243 -56.28 -2.28 -76.71
CA VAL A 243 -56.20 -1.51 -77.96
C VAL A 243 -55.34 -2.22 -79.01
N ALA A 244 -54.20 -2.79 -78.62
CA ALA A 244 -53.35 -3.56 -79.51
C ALA A 244 -54.06 -4.78 -80.09
N ARG A 245 -54.83 -5.51 -79.28
CA ARG A 245 -55.67 -6.63 -79.75
C ARG A 245 -56.76 -6.18 -80.70
N ASP A 246 -57.43 -5.07 -80.43
CA ASP A 246 -58.48 -4.54 -81.31
C ASP A 246 -57.90 -4.11 -82.67
N ILE A 247 -56.69 -3.52 -82.68
CA ILE A 247 -55.96 -3.20 -83.92
C ILE A 247 -55.59 -4.47 -84.69
N GLU A 248 -55.17 -5.53 -84.02
CA GLU A 248 -54.81 -6.81 -84.65
C GLU A 248 -56.03 -7.50 -85.28
N ILE A 249 -57.20 -7.40 -84.64
CA ILE A 249 -58.48 -7.89 -85.19
C ILE A 249 -58.86 -7.09 -86.43
N GLN A 250 -58.78 -5.75 -86.38
CA GLN A 250 -59.03 -4.90 -87.56
C GLN A 250 -58.04 -5.17 -88.70
N ALA A 251 -56.76 -5.39 -88.39
CA ALA A 251 -55.75 -5.76 -89.37
C ALA A 251 -56.01 -7.14 -90.00
N GLY A 252 -56.60 -8.08 -89.25
CA GLY A 252 -57.08 -9.37 -89.73
C GLY A 252 -58.24 -9.24 -90.73
N GLU A 253 -59.21 -8.38 -90.44
CA GLU A 253 -60.33 -8.08 -91.35
C GLU A 253 -59.85 -7.39 -92.64
N LEU A 254 -58.90 -6.45 -92.52
CA LEU A 254 -58.24 -5.81 -93.66
C LEU A 254 -57.42 -6.79 -94.51
N ARG A 255 -56.72 -7.78 -93.91
CA ARG A 255 -56.05 -8.86 -94.66
C ARG A 255 -57.03 -9.79 -95.39
N GLY A 256 -58.22 -10.01 -94.83
CA GLY A 256 -59.33 -10.72 -95.49
C GLY A 256 -59.87 -9.99 -96.72
N LEU A 257 -59.86 -8.65 -96.71
CA LEU A 257 -60.26 -7.83 -97.87
C LEU A 257 -59.15 -7.72 -98.92
N VAL A 258 -57.89 -7.60 -98.49
CA VAL A 258 -56.72 -7.51 -99.40
C VAL A 258 -56.44 -8.84 -100.13
N SER A 259 -56.78 -9.99 -99.54
CA SER A 259 -56.65 -11.31 -100.18
C SER A 259 -57.71 -11.58 -101.27
N ARG A 260 -58.83 -10.84 -101.29
CA ARG A 260 -59.79 -10.84 -102.41
C ARG A 260 -59.38 -9.90 -103.55
N GLN A 261 -58.48 -8.94 -103.30
CA GLN A 261 -58.01 -7.97 -104.29
C GLN A 261 -56.70 -8.38 -104.98
N LYS A 262 -55.98 -9.39 -104.47
CA LYS A 262 -54.67 -9.87 -104.98
C LYS A 262 -54.72 -11.08 -105.93
N ALA A 263 -55.88 -11.34 -106.56
CA ALA A 263 -55.98 -12.20 -107.75
C ALA A 263 -55.89 -11.41 -109.08
N SER A 264 -55.60 -10.11 -109.02
CA SER A 264 -55.48 -9.23 -110.17
C SER A 264 -54.15 -8.48 -110.14
N GLN A 265 -53.23 -8.96 -110.98
CA GLN A 265 -52.08 -8.22 -111.53
C GLN A 265 -50.79 -8.04 -110.69
N PRO A 266 -49.64 -7.89 -111.40
CA PRO A 266 -48.37 -8.49 -111.01
C PRO A 266 -47.29 -7.48 -110.57
N THR A 267 -46.28 -8.04 -109.91
CA THR A 267 -44.84 -7.78 -110.01
C THR A 267 -44.36 -6.34 -110.33
N ASN A 268 -43.68 -5.70 -109.38
CA ASN A 268 -42.41 -5.04 -109.70
C ASN A 268 -41.46 -4.94 -108.49
N GLN A 269 -40.20 -5.25 -108.77
CA GLN A 269 -39.02 -5.15 -107.91
C GLN A 269 -38.62 -3.68 -107.73
N SER A 270 -37.96 -3.32 -106.62
CA SER A 270 -36.69 -2.54 -106.63
C SER A 270 -36.15 -2.24 -105.21
N THR A 271 -34.95 -2.74 -104.93
CA THR A 271 -33.77 -2.09 -104.27
C THR A 271 -33.84 -1.46 -102.86
N LEU A 272 -33.07 -2.07 -101.93
CA LEU A 272 -31.94 -1.56 -101.07
C LEU A 272 -31.69 -0.03 -100.96
N PRO A 273 -30.90 0.51 -99.98
CA PRO A 273 -29.96 -0.12 -99.01
C PRO A 273 -30.05 0.44 -97.54
N THR A 274 -29.58 -0.28 -96.52
CA THR A 274 -28.25 -0.20 -95.85
C THR A 274 -27.91 1.11 -95.11
N ASN A 275 -27.81 1.05 -93.77
CA ASN A 275 -26.65 1.48 -92.96
C ASN A 275 -26.93 1.12 -91.49
N GLN A 276 -26.21 0.17 -90.88
CA GLN A 276 -24.86 0.32 -90.28
C GLN A 276 -24.84 1.39 -89.18
N SER A 277 -24.79 0.95 -87.92
CA SER A 277 -23.58 0.91 -87.07
C SER A 277 -23.34 2.30 -86.47
N THR A 278 -22.76 2.55 -85.30
CA THR A 278 -21.75 1.96 -84.42
C THR A 278 -21.87 2.88 -83.16
N THR A 279 -21.37 2.67 -81.95
CA THR A 279 -19.99 2.39 -81.53
C THR A 279 -20.01 2.43 -79.99
N GLN A 280 -19.39 1.43 -79.38
CA GLN A 280 -18.65 1.47 -78.10
C GLN A 280 -17.44 2.46 -78.19
N PRO A 281 -16.45 2.49 -77.29
CA PRO A 281 -16.43 2.53 -75.81
C PRO A 281 -15.35 3.52 -75.27
N GLY A 282 -15.26 3.65 -73.94
CA GLY A 282 -13.98 3.64 -73.20
C GLY A 282 -13.13 4.92 -73.10
N ALA A 283 -12.67 5.21 -71.89
CA ALA A 283 -11.34 5.72 -71.51
C ALA A 283 -11.34 5.80 -69.97
N GLN A 284 -10.54 4.96 -69.31
CA GLN A 284 -9.25 5.31 -68.68
C GLN A 284 -9.41 6.09 -67.38
#